data_AF-A0A382LTY8-F1
#
_entry.id   AF-A0A382LTY8-F1
#
_cell.length_a   1.000
_cell.length_b   1.000
_cell.length_c   1.000
_cell.angle_alpha   90.00
_cell.angle_beta   90.00
_cell.angle_gamma   90.00
#
_symmetry.space_group_name_H-M   'P 1'
#
loop_
_entity.id
_entity.type
_entity.pdbx_description
1 polymer ?
#
loop_
_entity_poly.entity_id
_entity_poly.type
_entity_poly.pdbx_seq_one_letter_code
_entity_poly.pdbx_strand_id
1 'polypeptide(L)'
;MVAVACGLLALGVVAFLISPLLDHQRRWFGGRSDVEDLNKQKDFVYSSIRELNIDHKMGKLSDQDHHQLQSEYMQEASRVLDQLEHASNGKQYTSDRIEQAVLEIRRKRTTVSPVEDATELDEASVLPAEESAEPASRETIQTSENTITCGTCDYENDSDANFCIECGTDLCGGSCSSCGTSNQPDAKFCGGCGEKL
;
A
#
# COMPACT_ATOMS: atom_id res chain seq x y z
N MET A 1 29.53 52.39 0.71
CA MET A 1 29.49 51.04 0.10
C MET A 1 29.18 49.95 1.12
N VAL A 2 29.92 49.86 2.24
CA VAL A 2 29.69 48.82 3.28
C VAL A 2 28.28 48.86 3.88
N ALA A 3 27.76 50.04 4.25
CA ALA A 3 26.42 50.14 4.83
C ALA A 3 25.29 49.72 3.87
N VAL A 4 25.45 49.97 2.57
CA VAL A 4 24.50 49.56 1.53
C VAL A 4 24.56 48.05 1.32
N ALA A 5 25.75 47.46 1.34
CA ALA A 5 25.94 46.01 1.25
C ALA A 5 25.33 45.29 2.47
N CYS A 6 25.55 45.80 3.69
CA CYS A 6 24.94 45.25 4.89
C CYS A 6 23.41 45.38 4.88
N GLY A 7 22.87 46.49 4.37
CA GLY A 7 21.41 46.68 4.24
C GLY A 7 20.76 45.70 3.27
N LEU A 8 21.38 45.45 2.11
CA LEU A 8 20.87 44.48 1.13
C LEU A 8 20.94 43.04 1.64
N LEU A 9 22.00 42.68 2.37
CA LEU A 9 22.12 41.36 3.00
C LEU A 9 21.06 41.17 4.09
N ALA A 10 20.82 42.18 4.93
CA ALA A 10 19.78 42.11 5.95
C ALA A 10 18.38 41.96 5.33
N LEU A 11 18.07 42.70 4.26
CA LEU A 11 16.81 42.55 3.52
C LEU A 11 16.68 41.19 2.86
N GLY A 12 17.75 40.64 2.30
CA GLY A 12 17.76 39.29 1.72
C GLY A 12 17.50 38.20 2.77
N VAL A 13 18.11 38.30 3.95
CA VAL A 13 17.87 37.38 5.07
C VAL A 13 16.44 37.50 5.58
N VAL A 14 15.93 38.73 5.74
CA VAL A 14 14.54 38.96 6.15
C VAL A 14 13.56 38.39 5.11
N ALA A 15 13.79 38.62 3.81
CA ALA A 15 12.98 38.04 2.74
C ALA A 15 13.07 36.50 2.74
N PHE A 16 14.26 35.93 2.96
CA PHE A 16 14.47 34.48 3.06
C PHE A 16 13.77 33.87 4.27
N LEU A 17 13.73 34.57 5.41
CA LEU A 17 13.02 34.12 6.62
C LEU A 17 11.51 34.30 6.52
N ILE A 18 11.03 35.29 5.77
CA ILE A 18 9.60 35.53 5.53
C ILE A 18 9.05 34.64 4.39
N SER A 19 9.89 34.27 3.42
CA SER A 19 9.54 33.37 2.31
C SER A 19 8.89 32.04 2.75
N PRO A 20 9.39 31.30 3.76
CA PRO A 20 8.74 30.06 4.22
C PRO A 20 7.38 30.31 4.87
N LEU A 21 7.11 31.52 5.37
CA LEU A 21 5.80 31.86 5.93
C LEU A 21 4.77 32.16 4.83
N LEU A 22 5.21 32.60 3.65
CA LEU A 22 4.35 32.73 2.46
C LEU A 22 4.23 31.42 1.66
N ASP A 23 5.20 30.52 1.77
CA ASP A 23 5.23 29.24 1.04
C ASP A 23 4.71 28.03 1.85
N HIS A 24 4.44 28.20 3.16
CA HIS A 24 3.88 27.14 4.02
C HIS A 24 2.53 26.61 3.49
N GLN A 25 1.83 27.37 2.64
CA GLN A 25 0.57 26.93 2.06
C GLN A 25 0.73 26.00 0.85
N ARG A 26 1.95 25.70 0.35
CA ARG A 26 2.09 24.98 -0.93
C ARG A 26 2.90 23.70 -1.00
N ARG A 27 3.87 23.35 -0.14
CA ARG A 27 4.78 22.27 -0.59
C ARG A 27 5.45 21.29 0.36
N TRP A 28 5.34 21.38 1.68
CA TRP A 28 6.22 20.52 2.51
C TRP A 28 5.60 19.32 3.22
N PHE A 29 4.28 19.28 3.51
CA PHE A 29 3.68 18.10 4.17
C PHE A 29 2.22 17.76 3.79
N GLY A 30 1.51 18.60 3.03
CA GLY A 30 0.04 18.55 2.92
C GLY A 30 -0.56 17.46 2.02
N GLY A 31 0.13 16.98 0.97
CA GLY A 31 -0.55 16.15 -0.04
C GLY A 31 -1.15 14.83 0.47
N ARG A 32 -0.54 14.21 1.49
CA ARG A 32 -1.06 12.95 2.07
C ARG A 32 -2.06 13.21 3.20
N SER A 33 -1.81 14.21 4.06
CA SER A 33 -2.72 14.58 5.15
C SER A 33 -4.00 15.20 4.61
N ASP A 34 -3.93 16.07 3.60
CA ASP A 34 -5.09 16.76 3.04
C ASP A 34 -6.05 15.75 2.39
N VAL A 35 -5.54 14.77 1.65
CA VAL A 35 -6.36 13.70 1.06
C VAL A 35 -6.97 12.80 2.15
N GLU A 36 -6.23 12.54 3.22
CA GLU A 36 -6.73 11.73 4.34
C GLU A 36 -7.83 12.45 5.11
N ASP A 37 -7.66 13.75 5.37
CA ASP A 37 -8.64 14.59 6.06
C ASP A 37 -9.90 14.78 5.21
N LEU A 38 -9.76 14.97 3.90
CA LEU A 38 -10.88 14.97 2.96
C LEU A 38 -11.63 13.64 2.95
N ASN A 39 -10.93 12.51 3.08
CA ASN A 39 -11.59 11.20 3.19
C ASN A 39 -12.37 11.06 4.50
N LYS A 40 -11.83 11.54 5.63
CA LYS A 40 -12.57 11.59 6.90
C LYS A 40 -13.83 12.43 6.79
N GLN A 41 -13.73 13.59 6.12
CA GLN A 41 -14.88 14.46 5.89
C GLN A 41 -15.94 13.78 5.01
N LYS A 42 -15.52 13.08 3.94
CA LYS A 42 -16.42 12.28 3.10
C LYS A 42 -17.17 11.23 3.92
N ASP A 43 -16.44 10.47 4.75
CA ASP A 43 -17.02 9.42 5.58
C ASP A 43 -18.04 10.00 6.59
N PHE A 44 -17.74 11.17 7.16
CA PHE A 44 -18.64 11.90 8.05
C PHE A 44 -19.93 12.36 7.36
N VAL A 45 -19.84 12.94 6.16
CA VAL A 45 -21.04 13.37 5.42
C VAL A 45 -21.90 12.16 5.04
N TYR A 46 -21.27 11.04 4.66
CA TYR A 46 -21.99 9.82 4.32
C TYR A 46 -22.68 9.19 5.53
N SER A 47 -22.02 9.17 6.69
CA SER A 47 -22.67 8.73 7.92
C SER A 47 -23.84 9.64 8.30
N SER A 48 -23.70 10.95 8.12
CA SER A 48 -24.76 11.92 8.38
C SER A 48 -25.98 11.71 7.48
N ILE A 49 -25.78 11.50 6.17
CA ILE A 49 -26.87 11.16 5.23
C ILE A 49 -27.54 9.83 5.64
N ARG A 50 -26.76 8.83 6.06
CA ARG A 50 -27.30 7.54 6.51
C ARG A 50 -28.17 7.69 7.75
N GLU A 51 -27.71 8.46 8.74
CA GLU A 51 -28.45 8.72 9.98
C GLU A 51 -29.74 9.52 9.70
N LEU A 52 -29.66 10.55 8.86
CA LEU A 52 -30.83 11.31 8.40
C LEU A 52 -31.93 10.42 7.79
N ASN A 53 -31.52 9.46 6.94
CA ASN A 53 -32.44 8.50 6.33
C ASN A 53 -33.04 7.53 7.36
N ILE A 54 -32.29 7.16 8.40
CA ILE A 54 -32.81 6.33 9.49
C ILE A 54 -33.86 7.12 10.28
N ASP A 55 -33.59 8.37 10.65
CA ASP A 55 -34.52 9.20 11.41
C ASP A 55 -35.83 9.47 10.65
N HIS A 56 -35.76 9.69 9.34
CA HIS A 56 -36.94 9.79 8.48
C HIS A 56 -37.76 8.50 8.47
N LYS A 57 -37.11 7.34 8.26
CA LYS A 57 -37.79 6.03 8.31
C LYS A 57 -38.42 5.72 9.67
N MET A 58 -37.84 6.25 10.74
CA MET A 58 -38.37 6.14 12.11
C MET A 58 -39.48 7.17 12.39
N GLY A 59 -39.85 8.00 11.41
CA GLY A 59 -40.90 9.01 11.54
C GLY A 59 -40.54 10.19 12.44
N LYS A 60 -39.25 10.38 12.76
CA LYS A 60 -38.79 11.52 13.58
C LYS A 60 -38.76 12.84 12.79
N LEU A 61 -38.67 12.75 11.47
CA LEU A 61 -38.57 13.87 10.54
C LEU A 61 -39.72 13.84 9.53
N SER A 62 -40.19 15.02 9.12
CA SER A 62 -41.17 15.15 8.04
C SER A 62 -40.51 14.91 6.67
N ASP A 63 -41.31 14.55 5.66
CA ASP A 63 -40.82 14.37 4.29
C ASP A 63 -40.17 15.66 3.74
N GLN A 64 -40.73 16.82 4.08
CA GLN A 64 -40.20 18.11 3.63
C GLN A 64 -38.83 18.41 4.25
N ASP A 65 -38.69 18.20 5.57
CA ASP A 65 -37.44 18.46 6.29
C ASP A 65 -36.35 17.49 5.86
N HIS A 66 -36.71 16.21 5.66
CA HIS A 66 -35.79 15.21 5.15
C HIS A 66 -35.27 15.58 3.76
N HIS A 67 -36.15 15.95 2.83
CA HIS A 67 -35.76 16.36 1.49
C HIS A 67 -34.84 17.60 1.50
N GLN A 68 -35.13 18.58 2.35
CA GLN A 68 -34.30 19.78 2.48
C GLN A 68 -32.89 19.43 2.98
N LEU A 69 -32.79 18.77 4.14
CA LEU A 69 -31.51 18.40 4.74
C LEU A 69 -30.71 17.45 3.84
N GLN A 70 -31.39 16.51 3.20
CA GLN A 70 -30.74 15.59 2.26
C GLN A 70 -30.11 16.35 1.10
N SER A 71 -30.78 17.38 0.55
CA SER A 71 -30.22 18.20 -0.52
C SER A 71 -28.98 18.98 -0.08
N GLU A 72 -28.96 19.49 1.15
CA GLU A 72 -27.82 20.21 1.71
C GLU A 72 -26.61 19.27 1.91
N TYR A 73 -26.81 18.11 2.53
CA TYR A 73 -25.74 17.13 2.69
C TYR A 73 -25.25 16.57 1.34
N MET A 74 -26.14 16.43 0.35
CA MET A 74 -25.74 15.97 -0.99
C MET A 74 -24.86 17.01 -1.69
N GLN A 75 -25.16 18.31 -1.52
CA GLN A 75 -24.29 19.38 -2.00
C GLN A 75 -22.94 19.36 -1.30
N GLU A 76 -22.92 19.20 0.03
CA GLU A 76 -21.66 19.09 0.78
C GLU A 76 -20.82 17.88 0.33
N ALA A 77 -21.45 16.71 0.16
CA ALA A 77 -20.81 15.52 -0.37
C ALA A 77 -20.17 15.77 -1.74
N SER A 78 -20.89 16.45 -2.65
CA SER A 78 -20.36 16.75 -3.99
C SER A 78 -19.11 17.64 -3.94
N ARG A 79 -19.07 18.62 -3.02
CA ARG A 79 -17.90 19.50 -2.85
C ARG A 79 -16.69 18.73 -2.32
N VAL A 80 -16.88 17.84 -1.34
CA VAL A 80 -15.79 17.03 -0.79
C VAL A 80 -15.23 16.07 -1.85
N LEU A 81 -16.10 15.47 -2.66
CA LEU A 81 -15.69 14.58 -3.75
C LEU A 81 -14.89 15.33 -4.83
N ASP A 82 -15.31 16.55 -5.20
CA ASP A 82 -14.59 17.40 -6.15
C ASP A 82 -13.19 17.77 -5.61
N GLN A 83 -13.09 18.11 -4.32
CA GLN A 83 -11.80 18.37 -3.67
C GLN A 83 -10.88 17.15 -3.65
N LEU A 84 -11.45 15.96 -3.41
CA LEU A 84 -10.71 14.70 -3.46
C LEU A 84 -10.18 14.42 -4.87
N GLU A 85 -10.98 14.67 -5.91
CA GLU A 85 -10.54 14.49 -7.30
C GLU A 85 -9.33 15.39 -7.60
N HIS A 86 -9.44 16.69 -7.30
CA HIS A 86 -8.36 17.65 -7.51
C HIS A 86 -7.09 17.30 -6.72
N ALA A 87 -7.24 16.88 -5.46
CA ALA A 87 -6.11 16.46 -4.63
C ALA A 87 -5.51 15.12 -5.10
N SER A 88 -6.33 14.21 -5.62
CA SER A 88 -5.90 12.91 -6.13
C SER A 88 -5.16 13.01 -7.46
N ASN A 89 -5.54 13.92 -8.36
CA ASN A 89 -4.91 14.10 -9.67
C ASN A 89 -3.41 14.41 -9.55
N GLY A 90 -3.02 15.22 -8.54
CA GLY A 90 -1.61 15.48 -8.25
C GLY A 90 -0.85 14.23 -7.78
N LYS A 91 -1.51 13.37 -6.99
CA LYS A 91 -0.94 12.10 -6.52
C LYS A 91 -0.84 11.06 -7.64
N GLN A 92 -1.87 10.93 -8.47
CA GLN A 92 -1.88 10.06 -9.65
C GLN A 92 -0.71 10.39 -10.57
N TYR A 93 -0.50 11.66 -10.91
CA TYR A 93 0.64 12.08 -11.72
C TYR A 93 2.00 11.64 -11.13
N THR A 94 2.17 11.73 -9.80
CA THR A 94 3.40 11.25 -9.16
C THR A 94 3.52 9.73 -9.15
N SER A 95 2.44 9.00 -8.92
CA SER A 95 2.39 7.53 -8.98
C SER A 95 2.77 7.03 -10.38
N ASP A 96 2.15 7.60 -11.42
CA ASP A 96 2.36 7.23 -12.82
C ASP A 96 3.83 7.42 -13.23
N ARG A 97 4.47 8.52 -12.77
CA ARG A 97 5.89 8.75 -13.03
C ARG A 97 6.80 7.73 -12.37
N ILE A 98 6.47 7.30 -11.15
CA ILE A 98 7.22 6.25 -10.44
C ILE A 98 7.06 4.92 -11.20
N GLU A 99 5.84 4.57 -11.57
CA GLU A 99 5.55 3.35 -12.34
C GLU A 99 6.32 3.34 -13.67
N GLN A 100 6.29 4.45 -14.41
CA GLN A 100 7.06 4.60 -15.65
C GLN A 100 8.57 4.44 -15.40
N ALA A 101 9.11 5.07 -14.37
CA ALA A 101 10.52 4.94 -14.02
C ALA A 101 10.91 3.48 -13.66
N VAL A 102 10.06 2.77 -12.94
CA VAL A 102 10.27 1.35 -12.61
C VAL A 102 10.25 0.48 -13.86
N LEU A 103 9.31 0.72 -14.78
CA LEU A 103 9.24 0.00 -16.06
C LEU A 103 10.49 0.23 -16.91
N GLU A 104 11.01 1.45 -16.96
CA GLU A 104 12.27 1.73 -17.65
C GLU A 104 13.46 0.99 -17.04
N ILE A 105 13.55 0.95 -15.71
CA ILE A 105 14.61 0.21 -15.00
C ILE A 105 14.49 -1.29 -15.30
N ARG A 106 13.28 -1.87 -15.24
CA ARG A 106 13.04 -3.28 -15.58
C ARG A 106 13.45 -3.58 -17.03
N ARG A 107 13.07 -2.73 -17.99
CA ARG A 107 13.43 -2.89 -19.41
C ARG A 107 14.95 -2.87 -19.61
N LYS A 108 15.67 -1.94 -18.98
CA LYS A 108 17.14 -1.87 -19.02
C LYS A 108 17.80 -3.09 -18.38
N ARG A 109 17.16 -3.71 -17.38
CA ARG A 109 17.64 -4.95 -16.77
C ARG A 109 17.40 -6.15 -17.69
N THR A 110 16.28 -6.22 -18.39
CA THR A 110 15.97 -7.28 -19.37
C THR A 110 16.89 -7.25 -20.60
N THR A 111 17.55 -6.12 -20.89
CA THR A 111 18.55 -6.03 -21.99
C THR A 111 19.95 -6.52 -21.60
N VAL A 112 20.16 -6.97 -20.35
CA VAL A 112 21.32 -7.81 -20.01
C VAL A 112 20.94 -9.23 -20.40
N SER A 113 21.58 -9.76 -21.43
CA SER A 113 21.24 -11.02 -22.11
C SER A 113 21.03 -12.20 -21.17
N PRO A 114 20.24 -13.22 -21.61
CA PRO A 114 19.90 -14.41 -20.84
C PRO A 114 21.14 -15.07 -20.25
N VAL A 115 21.00 -15.66 -19.06
CA VAL A 115 21.90 -16.70 -18.60
C VAL A 115 21.95 -17.73 -19.73
N GLU A 116 23.06 -17.74 -20.47
CA GLU A 116 23.29 -18.74 -21.50
C GLU A 116 23.25 -20.10 -20.82
N ASP A 117 22.25 -20.84 -21.27
CA ASP A 117 22.11 -22.28 -21.23
C ASP A 117 23.48 -22.98 -21.25
N ALA A 118 23.86 -23.50 -20.09
CA ALA A 118 24.85 -24.56 -19.98
C ALA A 118 24.14 -25.80 -19.43
N THR A 119 23.18 -26.32 -20.18
CA THR A 119 22.86 -27.74 -20.16
C THR A 119 23.70 -28.45 -21.23
N GLU A 120 24.83 -29.01 -20.82
CA GLU A 120 25.31 -30.26 -21.42
C GLU A 120 25.57 -31.26 -20.30
N LEU A 121 24.86 -32.37 -20.45
CA LEU A 121 24.88 -33.56 -19.62
C LEU A 121 26.30 -34.16 -19.63
N ASP A 122 26.87 -34.44 -18.46
CA ASP A 122 27.69 -35.64 -18.28
C ASP A 122 27.59 -36.15 -16.85
N GLU A 123 26.73 -37.15 -16.73
CA GLU A 123 26.50 -38.00 -15.58
C GLU A 123 27.63 -39.04 -15.51
N ALA A 124 28.69 -38.77 -14.73
CA ALA A 124 29.48 -39.82 -14.09
C ALA A 124 30.48 -39.27 -13.07
N SER A 125 30.39 -39.85 -11.88
CA SER A 125 31.44 -40.05 -10.85
C SER A 125 31.31 -39.23 -9.56
N VAL A 126 30.57 -39.83 -8.62
CA VAL A 126 30.53 -39.49 -7.20
C VAL A 126 31.59 -40.34 -6.48
N LEU A 127 32.63 -39.65 -5.99
CA LEU A 127 33.42 -39.84 -4.75
C LEU A 127 34.42 -41.03 -4.66
N PRO A 128 35.41 -41.05 -3.70
CA PRO A 128 35.63 -40.16 -2.54
C PRO A 128 37.10 -39.73 -2.24
N ALA A 129 37.28 -38.75 -1.34
CA ALA A 129 38.11 -38.84 -0.11
C ALA A 129 38.84 -37.53 0.32
N GLU A 130 38.35 -36.96 1.42
CA GLU A 130 39.04 -36.57 2.68
C GLU A 130 40.32 -35.70 2.64
N GLU A 131 40.29 -34.54 3.33
CA GLU A 131 41.10 -34.25 4.53
C GLU A 131 41.39 -32.72 4.75
N SER A 132 41.00 -32.24 5.93
CA SER A 132 41.55 -31.12 6.73
C SER A 132 41.43 -29.64 6.28
N ALA A 133 40.54 -28.87 6.94
CA ALA A 133 40.90 -27.75 7.84
C ALA A 133 39.68 -26.87 8.25
N GLU A 134 39.47 -26.69 9.56
CA GLU A 134 38.68 -25.64 10.24
C GLU A 134 39.65 -24.61 10.90
N PRO A 135 39.27 -23.41 11.44
CA PRO A 135 37.92 -23.01 11.92
C PRO A 135 37.44 -21.53 11.76
N ALA A 136 36.15 -21.32 12.09
CA ALA A 136 35.49 -20.13 12.70
C ALA A 136 35.27 -18.87 11.82
N SER A 137 34.07 -18.25 11.71
CA SER A 137 32.98 -18.09 12.68
C SER A 137 31.69 -17.49 12.06
N ARG A 138 30.56 -17.84 12.69
CA ARG A 138 29.29 -17.11 12.90
C ARG A 138 28.10 -17.27 11.93
N GLU A 139 27.13 -17.99 12.50
CA GLU A 139 25.66 -17.94 12.37
C GLU A 139 25.00 -18.63 11.17
N THR A 140 24.91 -19.96 11.30
CA THR A 140 23.90 -20.81 10.68
C THR A 140 22.50 -20.39 11.14
N ILE A 141 21.73 -19.73 10.27
CA ILE A 141 20.27 -19.70 10.39
C ILE A 141 19.78 -21.06 9.89
N GLN A 142 19.27 -21.87 10.82
CA GLN A 142 18.52 -23.08 10.51
C GLN A 142 17.16 -22.68 9.96
N THR A 143 17.05 -22.51 8.64
CA THR A 143 15.75 -22.48 7.97
C THR A 143 15.34 -23.94 7.77
N SER A 144 14.53 -24.46 8.67
CA SER A 144 13.89 -25.76 8.49
C SER A 144 13.03 -25.72 7.22
N GLU A 145 13.32 -26.65 6.31
CA GLU A 145 12.64 -26.93 5.06
C GLU A 145 11.17 -27.28 5.31
N ASN A 146 10.32 -26.27 5.34
CA ASN A 146 8.89 -26.46 5.48
C ASN A 146 8.31 -25.94 4.16
N THR A 147 7.97 -26.87 3.26
CA THR A 147 7.51 -26.64 1.89
C THR A 147 6.10 -27.23 1.76
N ILE A 148 5.18 -26.55 1.08
CA ILE A 148 3.80 -26.99 0.83
C ILE A 148 3.57 -27.21 -0.67
N THR A 149 3.03 -28.37 -1.02
CA THR A 149 2.70 -28.71 -2.41
C THR A 149 1.32 -28.19 -2.78
N CYS A 150 1.20 -27.58 -3.97
CA CYS A 150 -0.07 -27.11 -4.50
C CYS A 150 -0.96 -28.28 -4.92
N GLY A 151 -2.13 -28.48 -4.30
CA GLY A 151 -3.07 -29.53 -4.70
C GLY A 151 -3.77 -29.33 -6.06
N THR A 152 -3.48 -28.23 -6.78
CA THR A 152 -4.02 -27.95 -8.13
C THR A 152 -3.02 -28.18 -9.24
N CYS A 153 -1.75 -27.84 -9.04
CA CYS A 153 -0.71 -27.94 -10.08
C CYS A 153 0.55 -28.70 -9.64
N ASP A 154 0.56 -29.25 -8.42
CA ASP A 154 1.64 -30.03 -7.82
C ASP A 154 2.98 -29.29 -7.62
N TYR A 155 3.02 -27.97 -7.85
CA TYR A 155 4.22 -27.17 -7.60
C TYR A 155 4.55 -27.07 -6.10
N GLU A 156 5.84 -27.15 -5.77
CA GLU A 156 6.36 -27.01 -4.41
C GLU A 156 6.55 -25.52 -4.05
N ASN A 157 5.84 -25.05 -3.05
CA ASN A 157 5.87 -23.67 -2.59
C ASN A 157 6.44 -23.58 -1.16
N ASP A 158 6.95 -22.43 -0.76
CA ASP A 158 7.35 -22.20 0.62
C ASP A 158 6.14 -22.36 1.58
N SER A 159 6.33 -22.89 2.79
CA SER A 159 5.23 -23.11 3.73
C SER A 159 4.53 -21.83 4.21
N ASP A 160 5.18 -20.68 4.05
CA ASP A 160 4.59 -19.36 4.33
C ASP A 160 3.86 -18.76 3.10
N ALA A 161 3.86 -19.45 1.95
CA ALA A 161 3.20 -18.99 0.74
C ALA A 161 1.67 -19.05 0.86
N ASN A 162 1.01 -17.91 0.67
CA ASN A 162 -0.46 -17.79 0.69
C ASN A 162 -1.13 -18.31 -0.59
N PHE A 163 -0.43 -18.22 -1.71
CA PHE A 163 -0.89 -18.60 -3.05
C PHE A 163 0.22 -19.35 -3.76
N CYS A 164 -0.14 -20.24 -4.67
CA CYS A 164 0.83 -20.93 -5.51
C CYS A 164 1.49 -19.96 -6.47
N ILE A 165 2.83 -19.97 -6.52
CA ILE A 165 3.58 -19.08 -7.41
C ILE A 165 3.38 -19.41 -8.90
N GLU A 166 3.08 -20.67 -9.22
CA GLU A 166 2.84 -21.11 -10.60
C GLU A 166 1.39 -20.88 -11.05
N CYS A 167 0.41 -21.45 -10.33
CA CYS A 167 -0.99 -21.42 -10.78
C CYS A 167 -1.88 -20.35 -10.11
N GLY A 168 -1.39 -19.72 -9.04
CA GLY A 168 -2.15 -18.70 -8.30
C GLY A 168 -3.23 -19.24 -7.37
N THR A 169 -3.42 -20.56 -7.26
CA THR A 169 -4.41 -21.13 -6.32
C THR A 169 -3.98 -20.90 -4.87
N ASP A 170 -4.94 -20.51 -4.03
CA ASP A 170 -4.77 -20.34 -2.58
C ASP A 170 -4.20 -21.62 -1.95
N LEU A 171 -3.09 -21.46 -1.22
CA LEU A 171 -2.42 -22.55 -0.49
C LEU A 171 -2.77 -22.53 1.00
N CYS A 172 -3.43 -21.48 1.47
CA CYS A 172 -3.53 -21.16 2.88
C CYS A 172 -4.94 -21.26 3.46
N GLY A 173 -5.00 -21.94 4.62
CA GLY A 173 -5.88 -21.72 5.77
C GLY A 173 -7.35 -22.08 5.60
N GLY A 174 -7.82 -23.03 6.42
CA GLY A 174 -9.21 -23.48 6.41
C GLY A 174 -10.22 -22.32 6.44
N SER A 175 -11.29 -22.47 5.67
CA SER A 175 -12.41 -21.53 5.69
C SER A 175 -13.01 -21.44 7.09
N CYS A 176 -13.30 -20.23 7.56
CA CYS A 176 -14.00 -20.04 8.82
C CYS A 176 -15.31 -20.83 8.83
N SER A 177 -15.51 -21.70 9.83
CA SER A 177 -16.74 -22.49 9.97
C SER A 177 -17.99 -21.65 10.24
N SER A 178 -17.82 -20.41 10.71
CA SER A 178 -18.91 -19.47 11.02
C SER A 178 -19.33 -18.63 9.81
N CYS A 179 -18.37 -18.09 9.04
CA CYS A 179 -18.68 -17.14 7.94
C CYS A 179 -18.13 -17.52 6.57
N GLY A 180 -17.34 -18.59 6.45
CA GLY A 180 -16.75 -19.06 5.19
C GLY A 180 -15.58 -18.24 4.65
N THR A 181 -15.14 -17.19 5.35
CA THR A 181 -13.97 -16.39 4.93
C THR A 181 -12.70 -17.24 4.96
N SER A 182 -11.91 -17.19 3.89
CA SER A 182 -10.56 -17.78 3.83
C SER A 182 -9.60 -16.91 4.66
N ASN A 183 -8.78 -17.54 5.48
CA ASN A 183 -7.87 -16.83 6.40
C ASN A 183 -6.43 -17.31 6.19
N GLN A 184 -5.46 -16.48 6.59
CA GLN A 184 -4.04 -16.83 6.56
C GLN A 184 -3.76 -18.07 7.44
N PRO A 185 -2.71 -18.86 7.13
CA PRO A 185 -2.45 -20.14 7.79
C PRO A 185 -2.06 -19.97 9.27
N ASP A 186 -1.58 -18.79 9.65
CA ASP A 186 -1.21 -18.40 11.01
C ASP A 186 -2.30 -17.57 11.73
N ALA A 187 -3.46 -17.37 11.10
CA ALA A 187 -4.55 -16.58 11.67
C ALA A 187 -5.19 -17.29 12.88
N LYS A 188 -5.13 -16.65 14.05
CA LYS A 188 -5.80 -17.13 15.29
C LYS A 188 -7.29 -16.80 15.36
N PHE A 189 -7.71 -15.80 14.58
CA PHE A 189 -9.08 -15.29 14.51
C PHE A 189 -9.43 -15.00 13.05
N CYS A 190 -10.70 -15.14 12.71
CA CYS A 190 -11.21 -14.88 11.38
C CYS A 190 -11.16 -13.38 11.06
N GLY A 191 -10.49 -13.00 9.97
CA GLY A 191 -10.44 -11.61 9.50
C GLY A 191 -11.79 -11.06 9.00
N GLY A 192 -12.73 -11.95 8.63
CA GLY A 192 -14.09 -11.59 8.22
C GLY A 192 -15.07 -11.34 9.38
N CYS A 193 -15.19 -12.27 10.34
CA CYS A 193 -16.19 -12.20 11.41
C CYS A 193 -15.64 -12.13 12.85
N GLY A 194 -14.32 -12.30 13.04
CA GLY A 194 -13.67 -12.28 14.36
C GLY A 194 -13.78 -13.57 15.19
N GLU A 195 -14.46 -14.60 14.68
CA GLU A 195 -14.55 -15.91 15.34
C GLU A 195 -13.17 -16.59 15.43
N LYS A 196 -12.93 -17.38 16.48
CA LYS A 196 -11.68 -18.12 16.62
C LYS A 196 -11.62 -19.25 15.58
N LEU A 197 -10.48 -19.38 14.89
CA LEU A 197 -10.23 -20.41 13.86
C LEU A 197 -9.65 -21.69 14.46
#